data_AF-A0A137P3J0-F1
#
_entry.id   AF-A0A137P3J0-F1
#
_cell.length_a   1.000
_cell.length_b   1.000
_cell.length_c   1.000
_cell.angle_alpha   90.00
_cell.angle_beta   90.00
_cell.angle_gamma   90.00
#
_symmetry.space_group_name_H-M   'P 1'
#
loop_
_entity.id
_entity.type
_entity.pdbx_description
1 polymer ?
#
loop_
_entity_poly.entity_id
_entity_poly.type
_entity_poly.pdbx_seq_one_letter_code
_entity_poly.pdbx_strand_id
1 'polypeptide(L)'
;MSHKPSFLVKCVKVPQSSFSRLSRADPILGVEIASTGEVACFGHALISTGFSTPKKNILLSLGSYKDKIEFSPSIKKLAEIGYNLFATAGTADFIFSYIKISLK
;
A
#
# COMPACT_ATOMS: atom_id res chain seq x y z
N MET A 1 -28.66 33.54 -0.88
CA MET A 1 -27.65 32.64 -1.46
C MET A 1 -26.73 32.16 -0.34
N SER A 2 -26.87 30.90 0.08
CA SER A 2 -26.10 30.31 1.18
C SER A 2 -24.81 29.69 0.64
N HIS A 3 -23.67 30.32 0.91
CA HIS A 3 -22.35 29.74 0.67
C HIS A 3 -22.03 28.75 1.79
N LYS A 4 -22.19 27.44 1.54
CA LYS A 4 -21.60 26.41 2.41
C LYS A 4 -20.09 26.37 2.17
N PRO A 5 -19.23 26.49 3.20
CA PRO A 5 -17.81 26.23 3.05
C PRO A 5 -17.59 24.71 2.95
N SER A 6 -17.20 24.23 1.78
CA SER A 6 -16.83 22.83 1.55
C SER A 6 -15.35 22.57 1.87
N PHE A 7 -14.92 22.88 3.10
CA PHE A 7 -13.60 22.45 3.60
C PHE A 7 -13.74 21.16 4.39
N LEU A 8 -13.86 20.04 3.69
CA LEU A 8 -13.88 18.72 4.30
C LEU A 8 -12.46 18.35 4.74
N VAL A 9 -12.08 18.70 5.97
CA VAL A 9 -10.80 18.25 6.56
C VAL A 9 -10.98 16.81 7.04
N LYS A 10 -10.17 15.89 6.51
CA LYS A 10 -10.19 14.47 6.92
C LYS A 10 -9.12 14.22 7.99
N CYS A 11 -9.54 13.72 9.15
CA CYS A 11 -8.65 13.18 10.17
C CYS A 11 -8.32 11.73 9.84
N VAL A 12 -7.04 11.36 9.86
CA VAL A 12 -6.60 9.97 9.68
C VAL A 12 -5.71 9.59 10.87
N LYS A 13 -6.02 8.45 11.50
CA LYS A 13 -5.20 7.82 12.53
C LYS A 13 -4.46 6.63 11.92
N VAL A 14 -3.14 6.58 12.07
CA VAL A 14 -2.27 5.52 11.52
C VAL A 14 -1.43 4.93 12.65
N PRO A 15 -1.29 3.60 12.73
CA PRO A 15 -0.44 2.96 13.73
C PRO A 15 1.05 3.24 13.46
N GLN A 16 1.81 3.42 14.53
CA GLN A 16 3.27 3.50 14.48
C GLN A 16 3.86 2.24 15.12
N SER A 17 4.57 1.44 14.32
CA SER A 17 5.27 0.24 14.79
C SER A 17 6.78 0.45 14.87
N SER A 18 7.42 -0.32 15.76
CA SER A 18 8.86 -0.31 15.99
C SER A 18 9.58 -1.50 15.33
N PHE A 19 8.99 -2.15 14.32
CA PHE A 19 9.58 -3.33 13.64
C PHE A 19 11.02 -3.10 13.16
N SER A 20 11.37 -1.88 12.74
CA SER A 20 12.75 -1.54 12.35
C SER A 20 13.77 -1.65 13.49
N ARG A 21 13.33 -1.56 14.75
CA ARG A 21 14.17 -1.66 15.96
C ARG A 21 14.21 -3.08 16.56
N LEU A 22 13.27 -3.94 16.19
CA LEU A 22 13.14 -5.31 16.69
C LEU A 22 13.68 -6.28 15.64
N SER A 23 15.01 -6.40 15.55
CA SER A 23 15.65 -7.38 14.67
C SER A 23 15.13 -8.79 14.98
N ARG A 24 14.68 -9.52 13.95
CA ARG A 24 14.01 -10.85 14.01
C ARG A 24 12.51 -10.84 14.33
N ALA A 25 11.89 -9.69 14.60
CA ALA A 25 10.43 -9.62 14.60
C ALA A 25 9.92 -9.66 13.16
N ASP A 26 8.90 -10.49 12.92
CA ASP A 26 8.23 -10.56 11.62
C ASP A 26 7.26 -9.37 11.48
N PRO A 27 7.41 -8.48 10.47
CA PRO A 27 6.56 -7.30 10.30
C PRO A 27 5.18 -7.65 9.69
N ILE A 28 4.52 -8.68 10.23
CA ILE A 28 3.19 -9.13 9.83
C ILE A 28 2.18 -8.74 10.91
N LEU A 29 1.02 -8.25 10.49
CA LEU A 29 -0.09 -7.95 11.39
C LEU A 29 -0.84 -9.24 11.72
N GLY A 30 -1.11 -9.46 13.01
CA GLY A 30 -1.92 -10.56 13.51
C GLY A 30 -3.16 -10.08 14.26
N VAL A 31 -3.76 -10.99 15.03
CA VAL A 31 -4.81 -10.63 16.00
C VAL A 31 -4.26 -9.84 17.20
N GLU A 32 -2.97 -10.01 17.47
CA GLU A 32 -2.25 -9.30 18.53
C GLU A 32 -1.83 -7.90 18.10
N ILE A 33 -1.90 -6.95 19.03
CA ILE A 33 -1.52 -5.56 18.79
C ILE A 33 0.01 -5.45 18.71
N ALA A 34 0.53 -5.28 17.50
CA ALA A 34 1.97 -5.10 17.26
C ALA A 34 2.41 -3.62 17.18
N SER A 35 1.48 -2.67 17.19
CA SER A 35 1.79 -1.23 17.16
C SER A 35 2.24 -0.70 18.52
N THR A 36 3.27 0.13 18.54
CA THR A 36 3.83 0.73 19.77
C THR A 36 3.33 2.16 20.03
N GLY A 37 2.53 2.71 19.12
CA GLY A 37 1.97 4.06 19.22
C GLY A 37 1.08 4.40 18.01
N GLU A 38 0.68 5.66 17.93
CA GLU A 38 -0.27 6.16 16.94
C GLU A 38 0.03 7.60 16.53
N VAL A 39 -0.22 7.91 15.26
CA VAL A 39 -0.11 9.26 14.72
C VAL A 39 -1.47 9.67 14.15
N ALA A 40 -1.93 10.87 14.52
CA ALA A 40 -3.13 11.49 13.97
C ALA A 40 -2.73 12.69 13.11
N CYS A 41 -3.19 12.73 11.86
CA CYS A 41 -2.89 13.82 10.93
C CYS A 41 -4.15 14.28 10.19
N PHE A 42 -4.24 15.58 9.96
CA PHE A 42 -5.18 16.17 9.02
C PHE A 42 -4.51 16.15 7.63
N GLY A 43 -4.84 15.15 6.80
CA GLY A 43 -4.21 14.95 5.49
C GLY A 43 -3.29 13.73 5.42
N HIS A 44 -2.04 13.91 4.97
CA HIS A 44 -1.12 12.81 4.62
C HIS A 44 -0.48 12.15 5.85
N ALA A 45 -1.18 11.19 6.46
CA ALA A 45 -0.74 10.53 7.69
C ALA A 45 0.40 9.49 7.53
N LEU A 46 0.51 8.84 6.37
CA LEU A 46 1.56 7.82 6.10
C LEU A 46 2.97 8.42 6.16
N ILE A 47 3.16 9.64 5.68
CA ILE A 47 4.46 10.31 5.71
C ILE A 47 4.88 10.56 7.17
N SER A 48 3.92 10.86 8.05
CA SER A 48 4.15 11.11 9.47
C SER A 48 4.61 9.87 10.26
N THR A 49 4.41 8.65 9.74
CA THR A 49 4.93 7.42 10.36
C THR A 49 6.35 7.06 9.90
N GLY A 50 6.95 7.88 9.03
CA GLY A 50 8.27 7.64 8.45
C GLY A 50 8.25 6.78 7.18
N PHE A 51 7.06 6.52 6.61
CA PHE A 51 6.95 5.84 5.32
C PHE A 51 7.42 6.76 4.18
N SER A 52 8.34 6.27 3.35
CA SER A 52 8.73 6.95 2.12
C SER A 52 7.85 6.47 0.96
N THR A 53 7.21 7.41 0.27
CA THR A 53 6.49 7.08 -0.96
C THR A 53 7.46 6.53 -2.02
N PRO A 54 7.09 5.43 -2.70
CA PRO A 54 7.92 4.86 -3.75
C PRO A 54 8.04 5.85 -4.91
N LYS A 55 9.24 5.97 -5.48
CA LYS A 55 9.51 6.93 -6.56
C LYS A 55 9.34 6.34 -7.96
N LYS A 56 9.64 5.04 -8.14
CA LYS A 56 9.69 4.40 -9.46
C LYS A 56 9.33 2.92 -9.45
N ASN A 57 9.87 2.14 -8.51
CA ASN A 57 9.78 0.67 -8.58
C ASN A 57 8.85 0.14 -7.49
N ILE A 58 8.01 -0.83 -7.84
CA ILE A 58 7.10 -1.52 -6.92
C ILE A 58 7.23 -3.02 -7.15
N LEU A 59 7.41 -3.79 -6.08
CA LEU A 59 7.40 -5.24 -6.11
C LEU A 59 6.02 -5.76 -5.69
N LEU A 60 5.45 -6.65 -6.50
CA LEU A 60 4.18 -7.32 -6.27
C LEU A 60 4.41 -8.80 -5.92
N SER A 61 4.03 -9.18 -4.71
CA SER A 61 4.01 -10.58 -4.28
C SER A 61 2.68 -10.85 -3.59
N LEU A 62 1.74 -11.43 -4.35
CA LEU A 62 0.38 -11.69 -3.90
C LEU A 62 0.21 -13.17 -3.58
N GLY A 63 -0.51 -13.44 -2.50
CA GLY A 63 -0.76 -14.80 -2.01
C GLY A 63 -1.75 -15.56 -2.89
N SER A 64 -3.00 -15.62 -2.45
CA SER A 64 -4.01 -16.48 -3.07
C SER A 64 -4.47 -15.93 -4.42
N TYR A 65 -5.07 -16.81 -5.24
CA TYR A 65 -5.66 -16.39 -6.51
C TYR A 65 -6.81 -15.38 -6.33
N LYS A 66 -7.54 -15.46 -5.20
CA LYS A 66 -8.58 -14.48 -4.86
C LYS A 66 -7.99 -13.09 -4.67
N ASP A 67 -6.91 -12.98 -3.90
CA ASP A 67 -6.22 -11.69 -3.67
C ASP A 67 -5.69 -11.10 -4.98
N LYS A 68 -5.19 -11.95 -5.88
CA LYS A 68 -4.73 -11.53 -7.21
C LYS A 68 -5.84 -10.92 -8.07
N ILE A 69 -7.04 -11.50 -8.03
CA ILE A 69 -8.21 -10.96 -8.73
C ILE A 69 -8.63 -9.63 -8.11
N GLU A 70 -8.76 -9.59 -6.78
CA GLU A 70 -9.18 -8.39 -6.06
C GLU A 70 -8.21 -7.22 -6.25
N PHE A 71 -6.90 -7.52 -6.32
CA PHE A 71 -5.86 -6.52 -6.49
C PHE A 71 -5.62 -6.12 -7.96
N SER A 72 -6.19 -6.84 -8.93
CA SER A 72 -6.09 -6.55 -10.37
C SER A 72 -6.34 -5.07 -10.76
N PRO A 73 -7.42 -4.39 -10.30
CA PRO A 73 -7.62 -2.96 -10.59
C PRO A 73 -6.49 -2.07 -10.07
N SER A 74 -5.91 -2.40 -8.91
CA SER A 74 -4.79 -1.66 -8.34
C SER A 74 -3.52 -1.81 -9.19
N ILE A 75 -3.25 -3.00 -9.72
CA ILE A 75 -2.11 -3.24 -10.62
C ILE A 75 -2.21 -2.37 -11.87
N LYS A 76 -3.39 -2.32 -12.49
CA LYS A 76 -3.64 -1.47 -13.67
C LYS A 76 -3.39 0.00 -13.36
N LYS A 77 -3.94 0.48 -12.24
CA LYS A 77 -3.76 1.87 -11.82
C LYS A 77 -2.30 2.22 -11.54
N LEU A 78 -1.53 1.32 -10.92
CA LEU A 78 -0.11 1.54 -10.67
C LEU A 78 0.69 1.61 -11.99
N ALA A 79 0.33 0.79 -12.98
CA ALA A 79 0.93 0.85 -14.31
C ALA A 79 0.57 2.16 -15.04
N GLU A 80 -0.68 2.60 -14.97
CA GLU A 80 -1.16 3.87 -15.56
C GLU A 80 -0.47 5.10 -14.95
N ILE A 81 -0.17 5.06 -13.64
CA ILE A 81 0.58 6.13 -12.95
C ILE A 81 2.07 6.15 -13.39
N GLY A 82 2.55 5.10 -14.06
CA GLY A 82 3.91 5.03 -14.61
C GLY A 82 4.95 4.41 -13.68
N TYR A 83 4.53 3.58 -12.70
CA TYR A 83 5.46 2.80 -11.90
C TYR A 83 6.02 1.62 -12.68
N ASN A 84 7.29 1.29 -12.43
CA ASN A 84 7.91 0.04 -12.86
C ASN A 84 7.48 -1.08 -11.91
N LEU A 85 6.72 -2.04 -12.43
CA LEU A 85 6.20 -3.16 -11.66
C LEU A 85 7.11 -4.38 -11.83
N PHE A 86 7.52 -4.94 -10.69
CA PHE A 86 8.21 -6.22 -10.57
C PHE A 86 7.27 -7.19 -9.88
N ALA A 87 7.38 -8.49 -10.14
CA ALA A 87 6.53 -9.47 -9.48
C ALA A 87 7.27 -10.78 -9.19
N THR A 88 6.87 -11.49 -8.13
CA THR A 88 7.30 -12.86 -7.91
C THR A 88 6.72 -13.79 -8.98
N ALA A 89 7.37 -14.91 -9.28
CA ALA A 89 7.04 -15.78 -10.43
C ALA A 89 5.53 -16.05 -10.59
N GLY A 90 4.87 -16.58 -9.55
CA GLY A 90 3.44 -16.89 -9.61
C GLY A 90 2.52 -15.66 -9.66
N THR A 91 3.01 -14.47 -9.30
CA THR A 91 2.28 -13.20 -9.48
C THR A 91 2.50 -12.68 -10.91
N ALA A 92 3.71 -12.81 -11.45
CA ALA A 92 4.04 -12.44 -12.83
C ALA A 92 3.22 -13.25 -13.83
N ASP A 93 3.13 -14.57 -13.65
CA ASP A 93 2.33 -15.46 -14.51
C ASP A 93 0.85 -15.03 -14.57
N PHE A 94 0.30 -14.67 -13.40
CA PHE A 94 -1.07 -14.16 -13.31
C PHE A 94 -1.23 -12.84 -14.06
N ILE A 95 -0.29 -11.90 -13.87
CA ILE A 95 -0.33 -10.59 -14.54
C ILE A 95 -0.24 -10.78 -16.06
N PHE A 96 0.64 -11.65 -16.57
CA PHE A 96 0.76 -11.90 -18.01
C PHE A 96 -0.48 -12.59 -18.60
N SER A 97 -1.03 -13.58 -17.91
CA SER A 97 -2.17 -14.35 -18.41
C SER A 97 -3.48 -13.56 -18.39
N TYR A 98 -3.75 -12.85 -17.29
CA TYR A 98 -5.06 -12.22 -17.05
C TYR A 98 -5.09 -10.70 -17.26
N ILE A 99 -4.02 -9.99 -16.88
CA ILE A 99 -4.00 -8.52 -16.91
C ILE A 99 -3.32 -7.99 -18.18
N LYS A 100 -2.34 -8.75 -18.73
CA LYS A 100 -1.58 -8.45 -19.95
C LYS A 100 -0.83 -7.11 -19.88
N ILE A 101 -0.20 -6.82 -18.74
CA ILE A 101 0.68 -5.65 -18.55
C ILE A 101 2.15 -6.07 -18.67
N SER A 102 2.98 -5.19 -19.22
CA SER A 102 4.44 -5.36 -19.21
C SER A 102 5.00 -5.11 -17.81
N LEU A 103 5.68 -6.13 -17.29
CA LEU A 103 6.52 -6.03 -16.09
C LEU A 103 7.96 -5.69 -16.50
N LYS A 104 8.73 -5.12 -15.56
CA LYS A 104 10.18 -4.90 -15.72
C LYS A 104 11.00 -5.90 -14.94
#